data_AF-A0A0D9ZV20-F1
#
_entry.id   AF-A0A0D9ZV20-F1
#
_cell.length_a   1.000
_cell.length_b   1.000
_cell.length_c   1.000
_cell.angle_alpha   90.00
_cell.angle_beta   90.00
_cell.angle_gamma   90.00
#
_symmetry.space_group_name_H-M   'P 1'
#
loop_
_entity.id
_entity.type
_entity.pdbx_description
1 polymer ?
#
loop_
_entity_poly.entity_id
_entity_poly.type
_entity_poly.pdbx_seq_one_letter_code
_entity_poly.pdbx_strand_id
1 'polypeptide(L)'
;MRAFARNLAAIIPLARCNATATTAAAPSSLVLKVGDTLRERRRFTDGEVEAYAAVSGDRNPVHLDDAFARQVGGFGRGRVVHGMLVASLFPALIAAHFPGAVYARQSLKFAAPVYVGDKVLVQVQAQHIRASTKHIVKFGTKCFTSDSDDLLAVDGEAMAVLPSLYLRQQLNQILIGGFAIFGPLNLSFSMAGATTTSSPLRRMESVCRHLLPASPPILYQNPLGAIRLESSPVIIGGMVLDIHAKPSMQPHPGTTVPGMENFLSPSWICQFRLHISTAPLLMLDANLSPDSLEAACKIAHESGVPVFFEPVSLAKGSRIAPIAKYITYTSPNEIELVAMANSLSPPEKYTFVKMEQSKNKAKAVEYLFEMLSPAMFFLLEKGIKFLLVTLGSNGVFVCCKESTSLMDQRKSEMMSFSTPLLQKLERCFPSNMLVDLPREGSSRTCVFHFPAVSASVVSLTGAGDCFVGGVISALCGGLGMMQSVAVGIAIAKSSVESEANIPDKFSAATIADDARRTLLSAKMMWCK
;
A
#
# COMPACT_ATOMS: atom_id res chain seq x y z
N MET A 1 45.82 1.11 24.60
CA MET A 1 45.66 2.40 25.31
C MET A 1 46.85 3.28 24.99
N ARG A 2 46.60 4.56 24.65
CA ARG A 2 47.57 5.66 24.46
C ARG A 2 48.55 5.53 23.28
N ALA A 3 48.11 5.93 22.09
CA ALA A 3 48.91 6.69 21.10
C ALA A 3 48.17 6.76 19.75
N PHE A 4 47.08 7.51 19.65
CA PHE A 4 46.59 8.03 18.36
C PHE A 4 45.63 9.22 18.60
N ALA A 5 45.99 10.06 19.58
CA ALA A 5 45.31 11.30 19.88
C ALA A 5 46.40 12.37 19.99
N ARG A 6 46.80 12.93 18.85
CA ARG A 6 47.53 14.21 18.70
C ARG A 6 47.79 14.43 17.21
N ASN A 7 47.11 15.44 16.67
CA ASN A 7 47.39 16.23 15.47
C ASN A 7 46.22 16.27 14.49
N LEU A 8 45.34 17.25 14.72
CA LEU A 8 44.79 18.16 13.70
C LEU A 8 43.95 19.21 14.44
N ALA A 9 44.65 20.11 15.13
CA ALA A 9 44.11 21.34 15.70
C ALA A 9 44.99 22.50 15.21
N ALA A 10 44.69 22.95 13.99
CA ALA A 10 45.06 24.23 13.36
C ALA A 10 44.59 24.06 11.91
N ILE A 11 43.46 24.59 11.48
CA ILE A 11 43.23 26.00 11.17
C ILE A 11 41.70 26.16 11.08
N ILE A 12 41.12 27.09 11.84
CA ILE A 12 40.00 28.00 11.47
C ILE A 12 39.73 28.84 12.73
N PRO A 13 39.78 30.19 12.65
CA PRO A 13 39.65 31.05 13.81
C PRO A 13 38.19 31.14 14.29
N LEU A 14 38.01 31.02 15.61
CA LEU A 14 36.81 31.38 16.34
C LEU A 14 36.59 32.90 16.24
N ALA A 15 35.76 33.34 15.30
CA ALA A 15 35.14 34.66 15.36
C ALA A 15 33.85 34.56 16.18
N ARG A 16 33.91 35.02 17.43
CA ARG A 16 32.74 35.41 18.22
C ARG A 16 32.08 36.60 17.51
N CYS A 17 30.83 36.47 17.10
CA CYS A 17 29.99 37.62 16.79
C CYS A 17 28.82 37.67 17.77
N ASN A 18 28.77 38.79 18.48
CA ASN A 18 27.86 39.13 19.55
C ASN A 18 26.40 39.15 19.08
N ALA A 19 25.53 38.69 19.97
CA ALA A 19 24.11 38.95 19.90
C ALA A 19 23.86 40.47 19.90
N THR A 20 23.29 40.98 18.81
CA THR A 20 22.33 42.08 18.88
C THR A 20 20.96 41.45 18.75
N ALA A 21 20.34 41.19 19.90
CA ALA A 21 18.93 40.84 20.01
C ALA A 21 18.10 42.06 19.63
N THR A 22 17.96 42.31 18.32
CA THR A 22 16.87 43.12 17.81
C THR A 22 15.60 42.30 18.00
N THR A 23 14.75 42.77 18.90
CA THR A 23 13.42 42.27 19.22
C THR A 23 12.57 42.14 17.94
N ALA A 24 12.66 40.99 17.28
CA ALA A 24 11.61 40.50 16.41
C ALA A 24 10.60 39.78 17.29
N ALA A 25 9.34 40.22 17.24
CA ALA A 25 8.24 39.67 18.01
C ALA A 25 8.24 38.13 17.97
N ALA A 26 8.10 37.50 19.15
CA ALA A 26 7.85 36.07 19.24
C ALA A 26 6.69 35.70 18.31
N PRO A 27 6.79 34.64 17.49
CA PRO A 27 5.73 34.30 16.56
C PRO A 27 4.45 34.04 17.35
N SER A 28 3.45 34.87 17.08
CA SER A 28 2.11 34.77 17.62
C SER A 28 1.56 33.36 17.43
N SER A 29 0.99 32.83 18.51
CA SER A 29 0.28 31.56 18.62
C SER A 29 -0.53 31.22 17.36
N LEU A 30 -0.20 30.11 16.69
CA LEU A 30 -1.04 29.59 15.62
C LEU A 30 -1.19 28.09 15.78
N VAL A 31 -2.30 27.73 16.44
CA VAL A 31 -2.97 26.46 16.17
C VAL A 31 -3.16 26.38 14.67
N LEU A 32 -2.48 25.42 14.02
CA LEU A 32 -2.56 25.23 12.57
C LEU A 32 -4.02 24.96 12.18
N LYS A 33 -4.55 25.74 11.24
CA LYS A 33 -5.88 25.58 10.66
C LYS A 33 -5.78 25.21 9.19
N VAL A 34 -6.82 24.56 8.68
CA VAL A 34 -6.98 24.37 7.23
C VAL A 34 -7.04 25.75 6.57
N GLY A 35 -6.25 25.94 5.52
CA GLY A 35 -6.05 27.20 4.80
C GLY A 35 -4.73 27.90 5.14
N ASP A 36 -4.16 27.66 6.33
CA ASP A 36 -2.91 28.29 6.76
C ASP A 36 -1.77 27.97 5.82
N THR A 37 -0.93 28.97 5.54
CA THR A 37 0.11 28.89 4.53
C THR A 37 1.45 29.36 5.08
N LEU A 38 2.45 28.49 5.00
CA LEU A 38 3.84 28.76 5.31
C LEU A 38 4.60 29.07 4.02
N ARG A 39 5.53 30.02 4.08
CA ARG A 39 6.32 30.45 2.91
C ARG A 39 7.77 30.73 3.28
N GLU A 40 8.67 30.40 2.37
CA GLU A 40 10.10 30.72 2.48
C GLU A 40 10.67 31.11 1.11
N ARG A 41 11.57 32.09 1.08
CA ARG A 41 12.34 32.44 -0.12
C ARG A 41 13.77 31.97 0.02
N ARG A 42 14.31 31.35 -1.02
CA ARG A 42 15.68 30.84 -1.05
C ARG A 42 16.32 30.97 -2.43
N ARG A 43 17.64 30.94 -2.48
CA ARG A 43 18.45 30.74 -3.70
C ARG A 43 19.34 29.53 -3.52
N PHE A 44 19.62 28.82 -4.61
CA PHE A 44 20.58 27.73 -4.64
C PHE A 44 21.89 28.19 -5.25
N THR A 45 22.99 27.87 -4.57
CA THR A 45 24.36 28.17 -5.00
C THR A 45 24.96 26.98 -5.76
N ASP A 46 26.01 27.23 -6.55
CA ASP A 46 26.79 26.19 -7.21
C ASP A 46 27.29 25.11 -6.24
N GLY A 47 27.86 25.55 -5.10
CA GLY A 47 28.37 24.63 -4.09
C GLY A 47 27.29 23.73 -3.48
N GLU A 48 26.05 24.21 -3.34
CA GLU A 48 24.93 23.38 -2.89
C GLU A 48 24.50 22.35 -3.95
N VAL A 49 24.51 22.73 -5.23
CA VAL A 49 24.19 21.81 -6.34
C VAL A 49 25.26 20.73 -6.47
N GLU A 50 26.54 21.10 -6.36
CA GLU A 50 27.67 20.17 -6.37
C GLU A 50 27.64 19.23 -5.15
N ALA A 51 27.42 19.78 -3.95
CA ALA A 51 27.30 18.98 -2.74
C ALA A 51 26.11 18.02 -2.81
N TYR A 52 24.98 18.46 -3.36
CA TYR A 52 23.82 17.61 -3.55
C TYR A 52 24.09 16.50 -4.58
N ALA A 53 24.73 16.80 -5.70
CA ALA A 53 25.14 15.80 -6.69
C ALA A 53 26.09 14.75 -6.08
N ALA A 54 27.00 15.18 -5.20
CA ALA A 54 27.93 14.29 -4.51
C ALA A 54 27.22 13.34 -3.53
N VAL A 55 26.27 13.83 -2.73
CA VAL A 55 25.58 13.00 -1.72
C VAL A 55 24.44 12.15 -2.32
N SER A 56 23.71 12.66 -3.31
CA SER A 56 22.60 11.96 -3.94
C SER A 56 23.04 10.93 -4.98
N GLY A 57 24.24 11.08 -5.54
CA GLY A 57 24.72 10.31 -6.68
C GLY A 57 24.18 10.79 -8.03
N ASP A 58 23.26 11.76 -8.05
CA ASP A 58 22.76 12.36 -9.29
C ASP A 58 23.78 13.35 -9.86
N ARG A 59 24.68 12.82 -10.69
CA ARG A 59 25.72 13.56 -11.41
C ARG A 59 25.33 13.82 -12.87
N ASN A 60 24.04 13.90 -13.17
CA ASN A 60 23.60 14.22 -14.53
C ASN A 60 24.25 15.57 -14.96
N PRO A 61 24.95 15.61 -16.12
CA PRO A 61 25.65 16.81 -16.55
C PRO A 61 24.77 18.05 -16.69
N VAL A 62 23.44 17.92 -16.83
CA VAL A 62 22.52 19.08 -16.84
C VAL A 62 22.56 19.93 -15.56
N HIS A 63 23.08 19.37 -14.47
CA HIS A 63 23.24 20.06 -13.18
C HIS A 63 24.65 20.62 -12.97
N LEU A 64 25.67 20.07 -13.66
CA LEU A 64 27.08 20.29 -13.35
C LEU A 64 27.88 20.92 -14.50
N ASP A 65 27.37 20.84 -15.74
CA ASP A 65 28.01 21.37 -16.94
C ASP A 65 27.08 22.35 -17.69
N ASP A 66 27.52 23.59 -17.77
CA ASP A 66 26.79 24.71 -18.36
C ASP A 66 26.67 24.61 -19.90
N ALA A 67 27.65 24.00 -20.57
CA ALA A 67 27.60 23.77 -22.01
C ALA A 67 26.66 22.61 -22.32
N PHE A 68 26.76 21.51 -21.58
CA PHE A 68 25.88 20.36 -21.74
C PHE A 68 24.42 20.71 -21.47
N ALA A 69 24.14 21.46 -20.39
CA ALA A 69 22.79 21.89 -20.04
C ALA A 69 22.13 22.71 -21.16
N ARG A 70 22.88 23.63 -21.79
CA ARG A 70 22.37 24.45 -22.90
C ARG A 70 22.21 23.66 -24.19
N GLN A 71 23.22 22.88 -24.58
CA GLN A 71 23.29 22.28 -25.91
C GLN A 71 22.53 20.95 -26.01
N VAL A 72 22.61 20.13 -24.98
CA VAL A 72 22.03 18.77 -24.96
C VAL A 72 20.77 18.72 -24.09
N GLY A 73 20.80 19.38 -22.93
CA GLY A 73 19.67 19.40 -21.99
C GLY A 73 18.50 20.31 -22.39
N GLY A 74 18.70 21.21 -23.37
CA GLY A 74 17.69 22.18 -23.80
C GLY A 74 17.43 23.32 -22.80
N PHE A 75 18.30 23.51 -21.81
CA PHE A 75 18.17 24.53 -20.78
C PHE A 75 18.95 25.79 -21.16
N GLY A 76 18.33 26.69 -21.94
CA GLY A 76 19.01 27.85 -22.55
C GLY A 76 19.77 28.78 -21.59
N ARG A 77 19.39 28.87 -20.31
CA ARG A 77 20.07 29.73 -19.33
C ARG A 77 21.29 29.06 -18.67
N GLY A 78 21.52 27.76 -18.86
CA GLY A 78 22.63 27.02 -18.24
C GLY A 78 22.17 25.88 -17.34
N ARG A 79 23.00 25.52 -16.37
CA ARG A 79 22.72 24.45 -15.39
C ARG A 79 21.44 24.72 -14.61
N VAL A 80 20.70 23.64 -14.37
CA VAL A 80 19.48 23.65 -13.56
C VAL A 80 19.73 22.99 -12.20
N VAL A 81 19.01 23.43 -11.18
CA VAL A 81 19.01 22.81 -9.84
C VAL A 81 18.29 21.47 -9.91
N HIS A 82 18.77 20.45 -9.19
CA HIS A 82 18.04 19.17 -9.06
C HIS A 82 16.64 19.43 -8.51
N GLY A 83 15.61 18.90 -9.18
CA GLY A 83 14.22 19.08 -8.74
C GLY A 83 14.00 18.58 -7.29
N MET A 84 14.69 17.51 -6.91
CA MET A 84 14.63 16.98 -5.53
C MET A 84 15.35 17.86 -4.51
N LEU A 85 16.40 18.60 -4.89
CA LEU A 85 17.03 19.60 -4.04
C LEU A 85 16.06 20.77 -3.78
N VAL A 86 15.31 21.20 -4.80
CA VAL A 86 14.24 22.19 -4.64
C VAL A 86 13.14 21.66 -3.70
N ALA A 87 12.69 20.42 -3.92
CA ALA A 87 11.64 19.79 -3.13
C ALA A 87 12.04 19.56 -1.66
N SER A 88 13.34 19.48 -1.34
CA SER A 88 13.84 19.33 0.03
C SER A 88 13.47 20.51 0.95
N LEU A 89 13.08 21.66 0.38
CA LEU A 89 12.62 22.82 1.14
C LEU A 89 11.26 22.62 1.80
N PHE A 90 10.38 21.77 1.26
CA PHE A 90 9.07 21.50 1.87
C PHE A 90 9.16 20.85 3.26
N PRO A 91 9.88 19.72 3.45
CA PRO A 91 10.05 19.13 4.78
C PRO A 91 10.86 20.03 5.71
N ALA A 92 11.84 20.79 5.20
CA ALA A 92 12.60 21.74 6.01
C ALA A 92 11.70 22.85 6.58
N LEU A 93 10.84 23.44 5.74
CA LEU A 93 9.89 24.46 6.15
C LEU A 93 8.88 23.91 7.16
N ILE A 94 8.34 22.72 6.94
CA ILE A 94 7.44 22.06 7.90
C ILE A 94 8.14 21.79 9.23
N ALA A 95 9.36 21.26 9.22
CA ALA A 95 10.10 20.92 10.44
C ALA A 95 10.52 22.17 11.24
N ALA A 96 10.81 23.29 10.55
CA ALA A 96 11.12 24.55 11.19
C ALA A 96 9.94 25.11 12.00
N HIS A 97 8.71 24.96 11.48
CA HIS A 97 7.49 25.40 12.15
C HIS A 97 6.92 24.37 13.12
N PHE A 98 7.15 23.08 12.87
CA PHE A 98 6.65 21.98 13.69
C PHE A 98 7.80 21.02 14.04
N PRO A 99 8.65 21.37 15.03
CA PRO A 99 9.74 20.50 15.45
C PRO A 99 9.24 19.12 15.85
N GLY A 100 9.88 18.07 15.31
CA GLY A 100 9.46 16.69 15.50
C GLY A 100 8.32 16.22 14.58
N ALA A 101 7.92 17.04 13.60
CA ALA A 101 7.07 16.58 12.51
C ALA A 101 7.72 15.42 11.77
N VAL A 102 6.94 14.37 11.53
CA VAL A 102 7.35 13.22 10.73
C VAL A 102 6.80 13.37 9.33
N TYR A 103 7.67 13.59 8.36
CA TYR A 103 7.30 13.67 6.94
C TYR A 103 6.99 12.26 6.41
N ALA A 104 5.76 12.03 5.97
CA ALA A 104 5.24 10.69 5.69
C ALA A 104 5.01 10.40 4.20
N ARG A 105 4.69 11.42 3.39
CA ARG A 105 4.45 11.26 1.94
C ARG A 105 4.71 12.56 1.21
N GLN A 106 5.17 12.47 -0.03
CA GLN A 106 5.25 13.58 -0.98
C GLN A 106 4.84 13.10 -2.38
N SER A 107 4.04 13.88 -3.10
CA SER A 107 3.89 13.83 -4.56
C SER A 107 4.54 15.07 -5.18
N LEU A 108 5.15 14.94 -6.36
CA LEU A 108 5.83 16.06 -7.04
C LEU A 108 5.53 16.02 -8.55
N LYS A 109 5.28 17.20 -9.11
CA LYS A 109 5.27 17.50 -10.54
C LYS A 109 6.25 18.64 -10.79
N PHE A 110 7.28 18.38 -11.58
CA PHE A 110 8.25 19.39 -12.00
C PHE A 110 7.73 20.08 -13.27
N ALA A 111 7.18 21.27 -13.12
CA ALA A 111 6.49 22.00 -14.17
C ALA A 111 7.41 22.97 -14.94
N ALA A 112 8.46 23.48 -14.31
CA ALA A 112 9.46 24.34 -14.94
C ALA A 112 10.84 24.16 -14.31
N PRO A 113 11.94 24.40 -15.06
CA PRO A 113 13.29 24.33 -14.52
C PRO A 113 13.55 25.48 -13.53
N VAL A 114 14.30 25.18 -12.47
CA VAL A 114 14.90 26.18 -11.57
C VAL A 114 16.37 26.29 -11.93
N TYR A 115 16.86 27.49 -12.25
CA TYR A 115 18.27 27.68 -12.59
C TYR A 115 19.10 28.00 -11.35
N VAL A 116 20.39 27.65 -11.38
CA VAL A 116 21.31 28.00 -10.29
C VAL A 116 21.34 29.53 -10.14
N GLY A 117 21.21 30.02 -8.90
CA GLY A 117 21.09 31.44 -8.59
C GLY A 117 19.67 32.03 -8.64
N ASP A 118 18.69 31.31 -9.20
CA ASP A 118 17.29 31.77 -9.19
C ASP A 118 16.76 31.92 -7.76
N LYS A 119 15.96 32.97 -7.53
CA LYS A 119 15.12 33.06 -6.34
C LYS A 119 13.90 32.16 -6.51
N VAL A 120 13.69 31.30 -5.53
CA VAL A 120 12.48 30.48 -5.41
C VAL A 120 11.64 30.91 -4.22
N LEU A 121 10.32 30.86 -4.37
CA LEU A 121 9.34 30.99 -3.31
C LEU A 121 8.68 29.62 -3.10
N VAL A 122 8.93 29.03 -1.94
CA VAL A 122 8.34 27.76 -1.53
C VAL A 122 7.13 28.05 -0.65
N GLN A 123 6.04 27.33 -0.88
CA GLN A 123 4.79 27.45 -0.16
C GLN A 123 4.29 26.07 0.29
N VAL A 124 3.87 26.00 1.56
CA VAL A 124 3.22 24.82 2.15
C VAL A 124 1.91 25.28 2.77
N GLN A 125 0.77 24.81 2.25
CA GLN A 125 -0.56 25.19 2.74
C GLN A 125 -1.28 24.00 3.36
N ALA A 126 -1.78 24.12 4.59
CA ALA A 126 -2.57 23.07 5.22
C ALA A 126 -3.92 22.91 4.52
N GLN A 127 -4.18 21.76 3.92
CA GLN A 127 -5.41 21.46 3.19
C GLN A 127 -6.39 20.64 4.02
N HIS A 128 -5.88 19.70 4.82
CA HIS A 128 -6.72 18.84 5.65
C HIS A 128 -5.98 18.43 6.93
N ILE A 129 -6.67 18.44 8.06
CA ILE A 129 -6.13 18.08 9.38
C ILE A 129 -7.00 16.99 9.99
N ARG A 130 -6.45 15.79 10.17
CA ARG A 130 -7.11 14.68 10.87
C ARG A 130 -6.59 14.60 12.30
N ALA A 131 -7.46 14.88 13.26
CA ALA A 131 -7.15 14.79 14.68
C ALA A 131 -7.05 13.31 15.13
N SER A 132 -5.96 12.96 15.80
CA SER A 132 -5.78 11.68 16.50
C SER A 132 -4.81 11.87 17.68
N THR A 133 -4.26 10.79 18.26
CA THR A 133 -3.19 10.91 19.29
C THR A 133 -1.95 11.66 18.77
N LYS A 134 -1.73 11.68 17.46
CA LYS A 134 -0.87 12.62 16.71
C LYS A 134 -1.67 13.24 15.55
N HIS A 135 -1.40 14.48 15.16
CA HIS A 135 -2.20 15.14 14.12
C HIS A 135 -1.64 14.78 12.75
N ILE A 136 -2.46 14.24 11.85
CA ILE A 136 -2.03 13.96 10.47
C ILE A 136 -2.51 15.12 9.61
N VAL A 137 -1.57 15.78 8.92
CA VAL A 137 -1.86 16.97 8.11
C VAL A 137 -1.47 16.71 6.67
N LYS A 138 -2.41 16.98 5.75
CA LYS A 138 -2.17 17.06 4.31
C LYS A 138 -1.86 18.52 3.96
N PHE A 139 -0.75 18.75 3.28
CA PHE A 139 -0.32 20.05 2.81
C PHE A 139 -0.27 20.09 1.29
N GLY A 140 -0.74 21.18 0.68
CA GLY A 140 -0.39 21.52 -0.69
C GLY A 140 1.00 22.15 -0.73
N THR A 141 1.87 21.67 -1.60
CA THR A 141 3.27 22.12 -1.71
C THR A 141 3.53 22.72 -3.08
N LYS A 142 3.94 23.99 -3.11
CA LYS A 142 4.24 24.69 -4.37
C LYS A 142 5.57 25.42 -4.30
N CYS A 143 6.31 25.41 -5.40
CA CYS A 143 7.50 26.21 -5.57
C CYS A 143 7.35 27.07 -6.82
N PHE A 144 7.56 28.37 -6.68
CA PHE A 144 7.52 29.33 -7.76
C PHE A 144 8.92 29.90 -7.99
N THR A 145 9.32 30.11 -9.25
CA THR A 145 10.49 30.92 -9.59
C THR A 145 10.03 32.35 -9.86
N SER A 146 10.81 33.33 -9.42
CA SER A 146 10.43 34.72 -9.68
C SER A 146 11.65 35.63 -9.76
N ASP A 147 11.78 36.32 -10.88
CA ASP A 147 11.90 37.77 -10.81
C ASP A 147 10.83 38.51 -11.66
N SER A 148 9.83 37.85 -12.28
CA SER A 148 8.63 38.58 -12.81
C SER A 148 7.31 37.81 -12.97
N ASP A 149 7.29 36.47 -13.13
CA ASP A 149 6.05 35.77 -13.57
C ASP A 149 5.48 34.73 -12.58
N ASP A 150 5.99 34.66 -11.34
CA ASP A 150 5.59 33.65 -10.34
C ASP A 150 5.38 32.25 -10.97
N LEU A 151 6.33 31.83 -11.80
CA LEU A 151 6.19 30.64 -12.62
C LEU A 151 6.24 29.41 -11.71
N LEU A 152 5.19 28.59 -11.76
CA LEU A 152 5.11 27.35 -10.99
C LEU A 152 6.18 26.36 -11.49
N ALA A 153 7.21 26.13 -10.67
CA ALA A 153 8.30 25.20 -10.97
C ALA A 153 8.03 23.81 -10.39
N VAL A 154 7.45 23.73 -9.19
CA VAL A 154 7.10 22.46 -8.54
C VAL A 154 5.70 22.55 -7.96
N ASP A 155 4.88 21.54 -8.22
CA ASP A 155 3.54 21.37 -7.64
C ASP A 155 3.43 19.99 -7.00
N GLY A 156 2.65 19.86 -5.94
CA GLY A 156 2.56 18.60 -5.21
C GLY A 156 1.76 18.67 -3.92
N GLU A 157 1.74 17.52 -3.23
CA GLU A 157 1.12 17.39 -1.92
C GLU A 157 2.05 16.64 -0.97
N ALA A 158 2.09 17.09 0.28
CA ALA A 158 2.83 16.46 1.36
C ALA A 158 1.90 15.97 2.47
N MET A 159 2.26 14.87 3.13
CA MET A 159 1.60 14.43 4.35
C MET A 159 2.61 14.39 5.47
N ALA A 160 2.31 15.04 6.60
CA ALA A 160 3.15 15.00 7.79
C ALA A 160 2.34 14.69 9.05
N VAL A 161 2.96 13.95 9.97
CA VAL A 161 2.42 13.68 11.30
C VAL A 161 3.03 14.69 12.26
N LEU A 162 2.22 15.60 12.77
CA LEU A 162 2.62 16.63 13.71
C LEU A 162 2.44 16.13 15.17
N PRO A 163 3.42 16.35 16.05
CA PRO A 163 3.31 15.96 17.45
C PRO A 163 2.18 16.72 18.16
N SER A 164 1.32 15.98 18.86
CA SER A 164 0.15 16.51 19.57
C SER A 164 0.49 17.44 20.75
N LEU A 165 1.68 17.30 21.33
CA LEU A 165 2.16 18.14 22.43
C LEU A 165 2.36 19.60 22.03
N TYR A 166 2.73 19.90 20.78
CA TYR A 166 2.91 21.29 20.32
C TYR A 166 1.56 22.00 20.12
N LEU A 167 0.54 21.28 19.64
CA LEU A 167 -0.83 21.80 19.53
C LEU A 167 -1.53 21.92 20.89
N ARG A 168 -1.24 21.04 21.87
CA ARG A 168 -1.82 21.08 23.23
C ARG A 168 -1.12 22.04 24.20
N GLN A 169 0.21 22.20 24.15
CA GLN A 169 0.92 23.10 25.06
C GLN A 169 0.51 24.57 24.87
N GLN A 170 0.07 24.96 23.68
CA GLN A 170 -0.46 26.31 23.42
C GLN A 170 -1.93 26.47 23.84
N LEU A 171 -2.74 25.41 23.82
CA LEU A 171 -4.12 25.43 24.35
C LEU A 171 -4.13 25.58 25.89
N ASN A 172 -3.19 24.95 26.59
CA ASN A 172 -3.11 25.07 28.04
C ASN A 172 -2.58 26.45 28.51
N GLN A 173 -1.82 27.21 27.70
CA GLN A 173 -1.46 28.59 28.07
C GLN A 173 -2.62 29.57 27.99
N ILE A 174 -3.66 29.28 27.21
CA ILE A 174 -4.90 30.08 27.15
C ILE A 174 -5.85 29.71 28.30
N LEU A 175 -5.79 28.46 28.79
CA LEU A 175 -6.63 27.95 29.88
C LEU A 175 -6.04 28.13 31.29
N ILE A 176 -4.78 28.57 31.43
CA ILE A 176 -4.16 28.94 32.72
C ILE A 176 -4.39 30.44 33.04
N GLY A 177 -5.50 30.99 32.54
CA GLY A 177 -6.02 32.30 32.91
C GLY A 177 -7.33 32.19 33.70
N GLY A 178 -7.41 31.31 34.70
CA GLY A 178 -8.60 31.23 35.54
C GLY A 178 -8.69 30.00 36.45
N PHE A 179 -8.30 30.20 37.72
CA PHE A 179 -8.66 29.45 38.92
C PHE A 179 -8.13 28.02 39.12
N ALA A 180 -7.31 27.91 40.16
CA ALA A 180 -6.85 26.69 40.83
C ALA A 180 -7.96 26.05 41.69
N ILE A 181 -7.82 24.75 41.99
CA ILE A 181 -8.05 24.10 43.32
C ILE A 181 -7.67 22.58 43.23
N PHE A 182 -6.71 22.18 44.08
CA PHE A 182 -6.38 20.88 44.74
C PHE A 182 -6.68 19.52 44.03
N GLY A 183 -5.87 18.45 44.03
CA GLY A 183 -4.66 17.98 44.74
C GLY A 183 -4.26 16.60 44.15
N PRO A 184 -3.20 15.90 44.65
CA PRO A 184 -2.47 14.88 43.88
C PRO A 184 -3.04 13.47 44.00
N LEU A 185 -3.10 12.73 42.89
CA LEU A 185 -3.30 11.28 42.88
C LEU A 185 -2.12 10.62 42.15
N ASN A 186 -1.23 10.06 42.95
CA ASN A 186 -0.21 9.10 42.52
C ASN A 186 -0.89 7.85 41.97
N LEU A 187 -0.49 7.38 40.79
CA LEU A 187 -0.67 6.00 40.35
C LEU A 187 0.51 5.60 39.47
N SER A 188 1.36 4.75 40.05
CA SER A 188 2.43 3.98 39.44
C SER A 188 1.91 3.10 38.30
N PHE A 189 2.50 3.23 37.11
CA PHE A 189 2.22 2.33 35.98
C PHE A 189 3.23 1.17 35.93
N SER A 190 2.69 -0.04 36.03
CA SER A 190 3.35 -1.31 35.77
C SER A 190 3.68 -1.44 34.28
N MET A 191 4.94 -1.77 33.97
CA MET A 191 5.37 -2.23 32.66
C MET A 191 4.75 -3.59 32.36
N ALA A 192 3.75 -3.64 31.48
CA ALA A 192 3.31 -4.87 30.82
C ALA A 192 3.56 -4.71 29.31
N GLY A 193 4.43 -5.55 28.76
CA GLY A 193 4.88 -5.50 27.38
C GLY A 193 3.73 -5.64 26.39
N ALA A 194 3.58 -4.65 25.53
CA ALA A 194 2.68 -4.71 24.39
C ALA A 194 3.34 -5.54 23.28
N THR A 195 2.82 -6.74 23.05
CA THR A 195 3.10 -7.57 21.88
C THR A 195 2.76 -6.80 20.61
N THR A 196 3.76 -6.59 19.75
CA THR A 196 3.64 -5.84 18.50
C THR A 196 2.90 -6.65 17.44
N THR A 197 1.63 -6.33 17.18
CA THR A 197 0.87 -6.93 16.07
C THR A 197 1.23 -6.28 14.73
N SER A 198 1.41 -7.11 13.71
CA SER A 198 1.84 -6.72 12.36
C SER A 198 0.77 -5.87 11.64
N SER A 199 1.17 -5.03 10.68
CA SER A 199 0.22 -4.18 9.94
C SER A 199 -0.81 -4.97 9.09
N PRO A 200 -0.54 -6.17 8.55
CA PRO A 200 -1.57 -7.02 7.95
C PRO A 200 -2.60 -7.47 8.98
N LEU A 201 -2.15 -7.83 10.20
CA LEU A 201 -3.05 -8.15 11.30
C LEU A 201 -3.92 -6.93 11.65
N ARG A 202 -3.34 -5.72 11.70
CA ARG A 202 -4.11 -4.48 11.92
C ARG A 202 -5.09 -4.14 10.77
N ARG A 203 -4.77 -4.49 9.53
CA ARG A 203 -5.65 -4.30 8.36
C ARG A 203 -6.81 -5.28 8.36
N MET A 204 -6.51 -6.55 8.62
CA MET A 204 -7.51 -7.60 8.80
C MET A 204 -8.38 -7.30 10.02
N GLU A 205 -7.79 -6.95 11.15
CA GLU A 205 -8.52 -6.49 12.34
C GLU A 205 -9.33 -5.23 12.08
N SER A 206 -8.86 -4.27 11.27
CA SER A 206 -9.66 -3.08 10.93
C SER A 206 -10.90 -3.45 10.13
N VAL A 207 -10.77 -4.38 9.17
CA VAL A 207 -11.90 -4.91 8.41
C VAL A 207 -12.81 -5.74 9.33
N CYS A 208 -12.27 -6.70 10.07
CA CYS A 208 -13.00 -7.55 11.02
C CYS A 208 -13.72 -6.73 12.10
N ARG A 209 -13.09 -5.69 12.67
CA ARG A 209 -13.64 -4.86 13.76
C ARG A 209 -14.85 -4.03 13.33
N HIS A 210 -14.95 -3.67 12.04
CA HIS A 210 -16.14 -3.00 11.50
C HIS A 210 -17.22 -3.98 11.02
N LEU A 211 -16.87 -5.26 10.97
CA LEU A 211 -17.74 -6.34 10.56
C LEU A 211 -18.31 -7.12 11.77
N LEU A 212 -17.67 -7.03 12.94
CA LEU A 212 -18.09 -7.68 14.19
C LEU A 212 -18.93 -6.77 15.11
N PRO A 213 -19.92 -7.29 15.86
CA PRO A 213 -20.61 -6.52 16.88
C PRO A 213 -19.70 -6.31 18.12
N ALA A 214 -19.77 -5.12 18.72
CA ALA A 214 -18.99 -4.79 19.91
C ALA A 214 -19.45 -5.59 21.13
N SER A 215 -18.51 -6.29 21.80
CA SER A 215 -18.75 -6.90 23.10
C SER A 215 -18.73 -5.83 24.22
N PRO A 216 -19.54 -5.97 25.28
CA PRO A 216 -19.45 -5.07 26.44
C PRO A 216 -18.15 -5.29 27.21
N PRO A 217 -17.64 -4.30 27.97
CA PRO A 217 -16.38 -4.43 28.68
C PRO A 217 -16.56 -5.29 29.93
N ILE A 218 -15.76 -6.34 30.12
CA ILE A 218 -15.71 -7.09 31.39
C ILE A 218 -14.27 -7.26 31.88
N LEU A 219 -14.17 -7.15 33.21
CA LEU A 219 -13.02 -7.18 34.11
C LEU A 219 -11.98 -8.27 33.84
N TYR A 220 -10.72 -7.92 34.14
CA TYR A 220 -9.60 -8.85 34.26
C TYR A 220 -9.62 -9.63 35.60
N GLN A 221 -9.44 -10.95 35.51
CA GLN A 221 -8.79 -11.77 36.54
C GLN A 221 -7.71 -12.64 35.87
N ASN A 222 -6.57 -12.81 36.56
CA ASN A 222 -5.33 -13.45 36.09
C ASN A 222 -5.20 -14.88 36.69
N PRO A 223 -4.18 -15.68 36.32
CA PRO A 223 -4.09 -16.61 35.19
C PRO A 223 -4.04 -18.09 35.66
N LEU A 224 -4.52 -19.03 34.84
CA LEU A 224 -4.20 -20.47 34.78
C LEU A 224 -5.46 -21.23 34.32
N GLY A 225 -5.49 -21.62 33.05
CA GLY A 225 -6.55 -22.50 32.53
C GLY A 225 -6.78 -22.35 31.03
N ALA A 226 -6.46 -23.42 30.31
CA ALA A 226 -6.90 -23.74 28.94
C ALA A 226 -6.68 -22.66 27.86
N ILE A 227 -5.55 -22.76 27.16
CA ILE A 227 -5.37 -22.07 25.87
C ILE A 227 -6.28 -22.77 24.85
N ARG A 228 -7.48 -22.21 24.60
CA ARG A 228 -8.17 -22.36 23.32
C ARG A 228 -7.52 -21.39 22.34
N LEU A 229 -6.77 -21.91 21.37
CA LEU A 229 -6.24 -21.10 20.26
C LEU A 229 -7.38 -20.86 19.26
N GLU A 230 -7.83 -19.61 19.13
CA GLU A 230 -8.67 -19.17 18.02
C GLU A 230 -7.84 -19.14 16.73
N SER A 231 -8.29 -19.86 15.70
CA SER A 231 -7.63 -20.04 14.41
C SER A 231 -7.78 -18.79 13.54
N SER A 232 -6.72 -17.97 13.43
CA SER A 232 -6.70 -16.78 12.56
C SER A 232 -6.01 -17.07 11.22
N PRO A 233 -6.34 -16.38 10.11
CA PRO A 233 -5.60 -16.49 8.86
C PRO A 233 -4.15 -16.05 9.04
N VAL A 234 -3.23 -16.79 8.42
CA VAL A 234 -1.79 -16.54 8.54
C VAL A 234 -1.31 -16.02 7.20
N ILE A 235 -1.14 -14.70 7.14
CA ILE A 235 -0.63 -14.02 5.95
C ILE A 235 0.89 -14.04 6.02
N ILE A 236 1.52 -14.81 5.16
CA ILE A 236 2.97 -14.76 4.94
C ILE A 236 3.18 -14.09 3.60
N GLY A 237 3.12 -12.77 3.60
CA GLY A 237 3.43 -11.93 2.46
C GLY A 237 4.42 -10.86 2.89
N GLY A 238 5.52 -10.72 2.16
CA GLY A 238 6.30 -9.49 2.20
C GLY A 238 5.50 -8.42 1.45
N MET A 239 4.75 -7.58 2.14
CA MET A 239 4.30 -6.33 1.52
C MET A 239 5.50 -5.38 1.44
N VAL A 240 5.72 -4.73 0.30
CA VAL A 240 6.50 -3.50 0.27
C VAL A 240 5.77 -2.46 1.12
N LEU A 241 6.34 -2.12 2.26
CA LEU A 241 6.01 -0.95 3.07
C LEU A 241 7.25 -0.05 3.17
N ASP A 242 7.04 1.24 2.93
CA ASP A 242 7.91 2.37 3.29
C ASP A 242 7.63 2.74 4.78
N ILE A 243 8.51 3.18 5.70
CA ILE A 243 9.97 3.45 5.82
C ILE A 243 10.52 3.03 7.22
N HIS A 244 9.81 2.24 8.02
CA HIS A 244 10.29 1.91 9.39
C HIS A 244 11.10 0.60 9.49
N ALA A 245 11.84 0.26 8.43
CA ALA A 245 12.91 -0.73 8.49
C ALA A 245 13.97 -0.29 9.51
N LYS A 246 13.80 -0.66 10.79
CA LYS A 246 14.82 -0.51 11.84
C LYS A 246 15.66 -1.79 11.92
N PRO A 247 16.85 -1.83 11.34
CA PRO A 247 17.86 -2.83 11.68
C PRO A 247 18.47 -2.49 13.05
N SER A 248 18.72 -3.50 13.87
CA SER A 248 19.40 -3.36 15.15
C SER A 248 20.92 -3.16 15.03
N MET A 249 21.49 -3.13 13.81
CA MET A 249 22.91 -2.83 13.53
C MET A 249 23.10 -2.07 12.20
N GLN A 250 24.18 -1.29 12.08
CA GLN A 250 24.44 -0.35 10.97
C GLN A 250 25.04 -1.01 9.70
N PRO A 251 24.53 -0.71 8.49
CA PRO A 251 25.16 -1.10 7.23
C PRO A 251 26.13 -0.04 6.64
N HIS A 252 27.06 -0.49 5.79
CA HIS A 252 28.12 0.30 5.11
C HIS A 252 27.74 0.72 3.67
N PRO A 253 28.40 1.74 3.06
CA PRO A 253 27.93 2.40 1.84
C PRO A 253 28.27 1.62 0.55
N GLY A 254 27.29 1.44 -0.35
CA GLY A 254 27.47 0.85 -1.69
C GLY A 254 26.32 0.01 -2.24
N THR A 255 25.21 -0.19 -1.51
CA THR A 255 24.10 -1.04 -1.94
C THR A 255 22.75 -0.33 -1.80
N THR A 256 21.91 -0.35 -2.85
CA THR A 256 20.47 -0.45 -2.68
C THR A 256 20.21 -1.69 -1.84
N VAL A 257 19.84 -1.53 -0.56
CA VAL A 257 19.65 -2.69 0.31
C VAL A 257 18.29 -3.31 -0.03
N PRO A 258 18.23 -4.59 -0.47
CA PRO A 258 17.01 -5.39 -0.48
C PRO A 258 16.68 -5.72 0.98
N GLY A 259 16.10 -4.75 1.69
CA GLY A 259 16.17 -4.70 3.16
C GLY A 259 15.16 -5.56 3.92
N MET A 260 14.17 -6.19 3.26
CA MET A 260 13.18 -7.04 3.93
C MET A 260 12.85 -8.37 3.23
N GLU A 261 13.00 -8.48 1.90
CA GLU A 261 12.86 -9.77 1.20
C GLU A 261 13.86 -10.82 1.76
N ASN A 262 15.05 -10.38 2.19
CA ASN A 262 16.08 -11.25 2.76
C ASN A 262 15.80 -11.76 4.18
N PHE A 263 14.85 -11.15 4.91
CA PHE A 263 14.54 -11.55 6.30
C PHE A 263 13.35 -12.52 6.39
N LEU A 264 12.47 -12.54 5.38
CA LEU A 264 11.40 -13.53 5.27
C LEU A 264 11.92 -14.84 4.66
N SER A 265 13.05 -15.33 5.17
CA SER A 265 13.70 -16.55 4.70
C SER A 265 12.81 -17.79 4.90
N PRO A 266 13.10 -18.91 4.21
CA PRO A 266 12.44 -20.19 4.47
C PRO A 266 12.46 -20.58 5.95
N SER A 267 13.59 -20.35 6.62
CA SER A 267 13.76 -20.66 8.04
C SER A 267 12.84 -19.83 8.95
N TRP A 268 12.60 -18.56 8.60
CA TRP A 268 11.66 -17.69 9.32
C TRP A 268 10.22 -18.16 9.12
N ILE A 269 9.84 -18.49 7.89
CA ILE A 269 8.51 -19.00 7.54
C ILE A 269 8.21 -20.32 8.27
N CYS A 270 9.20 -21.20 8.37
CA CYS A 270 9.07 -22.48 9.07
C CYS A 270 8.71 -22.33 10.55
N GLN A 271 9.05 -21.20 11.20
CA GLN A 271 8.65 -20.94 12.59
C GLN A 271 7.13 -20.83 12.74
N PHE A 272 6.44 -20.46 11.67
CA PHE A 272 4.98 -20.34 11.62
C PHE A 272 4.31 -21.58 11.03
N ARG A 273 4.98 -22.74 10.99
CA ARG A 273 4.43 -23.97 10.39
C ARG A 273 3.03 -24.31 10.93
N LEU A 274 2.85 -24.33 12.25
CA LEU A 274 1.56 -24.64 12.88
C LEU A 274 0.45 -23.66 12.48
N HIS A 275 0.82 -22.38 12.39
CA HIS A 275 -0.06 -21.30 11.96
C HIS A 275 -0.49 -21.50 10.51
N ILE A 276 0.46 -21.74 9.59
CA ILE A 276 0.14 -22.01 8.19
C ILE A 276 -0.74 -23.26 8.07
N SER A 277 -0.39 -24.34 8.79
CA SER A 277 -1.09 -25.63 8.73
C SER A 277 -2.54 -25.60 9.20
N THR A 278 -2.92 -24.59 10.01
CA THR A 278 -4.27 -24.45 10.57
C THR A 278 -5.05 -23.28 9.96
N ALA A 279 -4.43 -22.51 9.07
CA ALA A 279 -5.08 -21.39 8.42
C ALA A 279 -6.16 -21.88 7.43
N PRO A 280 -7.29 -21.16 7.29
CA PRO A 280 -8.30 -21.48 6.27
C PRO A 280 -7.79 -21.27 4.85
N LEU A 281 -6.83 -20.36 4.68
CA LEU A 281 -6.18 -20.00 3.41
C LEU A 281 -4.83 -19.33 3.71
N LEU A 282 -3.82 -19.62 2.89
CA LEU A 282 -2.52 -18.94 2.90
C LEU A 282 -2.44 -17.97 1.72
N MET A 283 -2.30 -16.67 1.99
CA MET A 283 -2.03 -15.65 0.97
C MET A 283 -0.53 -15.38 0.89
N LEU A 284 0.03 -15.49 -0.32
CA LEU A 284 1.43 -15.22 -0.64
C LEU A 284 1.51 -14.11 -1.69
N ASP A 285 2.42 -13.19 -1.46
CA ASP A 285 2.77 -12.11 -2.39
C ASP A 285 4.08 -12.49 -3.10
N ALA A 286 4.16 -12.25 -4.42
CA ALA A 286 5.35 -12.47 -5.23
C ALA A 286 6.58 -11.65 -4.83
N ASN A 287 6.46 -10.70 -3.91
CA ASN A 287 7.58 -10.06 -3.21
C ASN A 287 8.45 -11.06 -2.42
N LEU A 288 7.94 -12.22 -2.03
CA LEU A 288 8.78 -13.26 -1.43
C LEU A 288 9.80 -13.83 -2.41
N SER A 289 10.97 -14.24 -1.91
CA SER A 289 11.96 -14.95 -2.73
C SER A 289 11.42 -16.33 -3.19
N PRO A 290 11.90 -16.88 -4.31
CA PRO A 290 11.46 -18.20 -4.79
C PRO A 290 11.53 -19.30 -3.72
N ASP A 291 12.65 -19.37 -2.97
CA ASP A 291 12.82 -20.36 -1.90
C ASP A 291 11.79 -20.19 -0.78
N SER A 292 11.45 -18.95 -0.44
CA SER A 292 10.50 -18.61 0.62
C SER A 292 9.07 -18.93 0.21
N LEU A 293 8.72 -18.63 -1.05
CA LEU A 293 7.46 -19.06 -1.65
C LEU A 293 7.34 -20.58 -1.63
N GLU A 294 8.38 -21.30 -2.07
CA GLU A 294 8.36 -22.75 -2.11
C GLU A 294 8.22 -23.36 -0.71
N ALA A 295 8.94 -22.84 0.29
CA ALA A 295 8.83 -23.29 1.67
C ALA A 295 7.41 -23.10 2.23
N ALA A 296 6.80 -21.93 2.03
CA ALA A 296 5.44 -21.66 2.47
C ALA A 296 4.41 -22.56 1.76
N CYS A 297 4.55 -22.72 0.44
CA CYS A 297 3.69 -23.60 -0.36
C CYS A 297 3.79 -25.06 0.07
N LYS A 298 4.98 -25.57 0.39
CA LYS A 298 5.17 -26.94 0.89
C LYS A 298 4.42 -27.18 2.20
N ILE A 299 4.56 -26.28 3.16
CA ILE A 299 3.87 -26.38 4.45
C ILE A 299 2.35 -26.38 4.25
N ALA A 300 1.83 -25.47 3.42
CA ALA A 300 0.40 -25.39 3.12
C ALA A 300 -0.10 -26.67 2.43
N HIS A 301 0.63 -27.15 1.43
CA HIS A 301 0.29 -28.34 0.67
C HIS A 301 0.23 -29.60 1.55
N GLU A 302 1.23 -29.82 2.42
CA GLU A 302 1.28 -30.94 3.37
C GLU A 302 0.08 -30.95 4.33
N SER A 303 -0.51 -29.78 4.59
CA SER A 303 -1.62 -29.59 5.52
C SER A 303 -2.98 -29.46 4.81
N GLY A 304 -3.00 -29.51 3.47
CA GLY A 304 -4.20 -29.32 2.67
C GLY A 304 -4.78 -27.89 2.72
N VAL A 305 -3.95 -26.89 3.02
CA VAL A 305 -4.34 -25.48 3.09
C VAL A 305 -4.26 -24.86 1.68
N PRO A 306 -5.33 -24.21 1.20
CA PRO A 306 -5.32 -23.58 -0.12
C PRO A 306 -4.41 -22.35 -0.14
N VAL A 307 -3.70 -22.17 -1.25
CA VAL A 307 -2.75 -21.06 -1.44
C VAL A 307 -3.29 -20.05 -2.45
N PHE A 308 -3.34 -18.79 -2.06
CA PHE A 308 -3.64 -17.65 -2.92
C PHE A 308 -2.34 -16.90 -3.24
N PHE A 309 -1.99 -16.77 -4.51
CA PHE A 309 -0.77 -16.10 -4.97
C PHE A 309 -1.09 -14.78 -5.69
N GLU A 310 -0.53 -13.68 -5.21
CA GLU A 310 -0.64 -12.36 -5.82
C GLU A 310 0.66 -11.99 -6.57
N PRO A 311 0.64 -11.83 -7.91
CA PRO A 311 1.85 -11.64 -8.73
C PRO A 311 2.53 -10.28 -8.58
N VAL A 312 1.83 -9.23 -8.13
CA VAL A 312 2.32 -7.85 -7.85
C VAL A 312 2.86 -7.04 -9.03
N SER A 313 3.64 -7.66 -9.91
CA SER A 313 4.24 -7.02 -11.08
C SER A 313 4.69 -8.06 -12.09
N LEU A 314 5.00 -7.63 -13.31
CA LEU A 314 5.49 -8.53 -14.37
C LEU A 314 6.75 -9.31 -13.97
N ALA A 315 7.75 -8.62 -13.41
CA ALA A 315 9.00 -9.24 -13.02
C ALA A 315 8.81 -10.25 -11.89
N LYS A 316 7.99 -9.91 -10.89
CA LYS A 316 7.77 -10.76 -9.71
C LYS A 316 6.80 -11.90 -9.97
N GLY A 317 5.82 -11.71 -10.84
CA GLY A 317 4.88 -12.75 -11.25
C GLY A 317 5.57 -14.00 -11.82
N SER A 318 6.74 -13.84 -12.45
CA SER A 318 7.56 -14.97 -12.94
C SER A 318 8.02 -15.93 -11.83
N ARG A 319 8.04 -15.49 -10.57
CA ARG A 319 8.36 -16.32 -9.39
C ARG A 319 7.32 -17.41 -9.11
N ILE A 320 6.19 -17.44 -9.84
CA ILE A 320 5.23 -18.53 -9.78
C ILE A 320 5.78 -19.85 -10.35
N ALA A 321 6.76 -19.81 -11.26
CA ALA A 321 7.23 -20.98 -11.99
C ALA A 321 7.55 -22.22 -11.10
N PRO A 322 8.32 -22.12 -10.00
CA PRO A 322 8.60 -23.27 -9.13
C PRO A 322 7.40 -23.72 -8.28
N ILE A 323 6.39 -22.89 -8.08
CA ILE A 323 5.30 -23.12 -7.13
C ILE A 323 3.93 -23.33 -7.78
N ALA A 324 3.79 -23.20 -9.10
CA ALA A 324 2.51 -23.19 -9.81
C ALA A 324 1.57 -24.36 -9.43
N LYS A 325 2.13 -25.57 -9.25
CA LYS A 325 1.39 -26.78 -8.84
C LYS A 325 0.77 -26.71 -7.43
N TYR A 326 1.26 -25.82 -6.57
CA TYR A 326 0.75 -25.60 -5.21
C TYR A 326 -0.32 -24.50 -5.14
N ILE A 327 -0.45 -23.69 -6.19
CA ILE A 327 -1.32 -22.51 -6.18
C ILE A 327 -2.77 -22.94 -6.39
N THR A 328 -3.65 -22.51 -5.48
CA THR A 328 -5.09 -22.70 -5.61
C THR A 328 -5.74 -21.52 -6.32
N TYR A 329 -5.40 -20.30 -5.91
CA TYR A 329 -5.95 -19.06 -6.44
C TYR A 329 -4.83 -18.14 -6.88
N THR A 330 -5.03 -17.35 -7.93
CA THR A 330 -4.17 -16.21 -8.24
C THR A 330 -4.95 -15.12 -8.97
N SER A 331 -4.55 -13.86 -8.81
CA SER A 331 -5.28 -12.68 -9.32
C SER A 331 -4.45 -11.76 -10.23
N PRO A 332 -3.83 -12.28 -11.29
CA PRO A 332 -3.09 -11.44 -12.22
C PRO A 332 -3.98 -10.42 -12.92
N ASN A 333 -3.42 -9.27 -13.31
CA ASN A 333 -3.96 -8.48 -14.41
C ASN A 333 -3.62 -9.10 -15.79
N GLU A 334 -4.04 -8.45 -16.88
CA GLU A 334 -3.90 -8.98 -18.23
C GLU A 334 -2.44 -9.25 -18.63
N ILE A 335 -1.53 -8.36 -18.24
CA ILE A 335 -0.12 -8.43 -18.63
C ILE A 335 0.65 -9.37 -17.70
N GLU A 336 0.30 -9.39 -16.40
CA GLU A 336 0.84 -10.34 -15.43
C GLU A 336 0.49 -11.78 -15.79
N LEU A 337 -0.74 -12.03 -16.26
CA LEU A 337 -1.18 -13.36 -16.70
C LEU A 337 -0.25 -13.91 -17.80
N VAL A 338 0.06 -13.08 -18.80
CA VAL A 338 0.94 -13.45 -19.90
C VAL A 338 2.37 -13.66 -19.43
N ALA A 339 2.88 -12.78 -18.57
CA ALA A 339 4.21 -12.93 -17.98
C ALA A 339 4.34 -14.23 -17.18
N MET A 340 3.32 -14.57 -16.39
CA MET A 340 3.25 -15.83 -15.64
C MET A 340 3.23 -17.04 -16.58
N ALA A 341 2.40 -17.02 -17.62
CA ALA A 341 2.34 -18.11 -18.60
C ALA A 341 3.70 -18.30 -19.31
N ASN A 342 4.32 -17.22 -19.77
CA ASN A 342 5.62 -17.27 -20.43
C ASN A 342 6.74 -17.78 -19.51
N SER A 343 6.71 -17.44 -18.22
CA SER A 343 7.68 -17.96 -17.24
C SER A 343 7.63 -19.50 -17.09
N LEU A 344 6.49 -20.11 -17.44
CA LEU A 344 6.24 -21.55 -17.39
C LEU A 344 6.35 -22.24 -18.76
N SER A 345 6.59 -21.49 -19.84
CA SER A 345 6.68 -21.98 -21.22
C SER A 345 7.85 -21.37 -22.00
N PRO A 346 9.12 -21.69 -21.67
CA PRO A 346 10.25 -21.27 -22.51
C PRO A 346 10.34 -22.10 -23.81
N PRO A 347 10.57 -21.47 -24.99
CA PRO A 347 10.65 -20.03 -25.25
C PRO A 347 9.27 -19.36 -25.23
N GLU A 348 9.25 -18.05 -24.90
CA GLU A 348 8.00 -17.26 -24.74
C GLU A 348 7.01 -17.51 -25.89
N LYS A 349 5.79 -17.91 -25.53
CA LYS A 349 4.76 -18.38 -26.47
C LYS A 349 3.55 -17.45 -26.54
N TYR A 350 3.30 -16.70 -25.48
CA TYR A 350 2.09 -15.91 -25.30
C TYR A 350 2.40 -14.43 -25.46
N THR A 351 1.56 -13.73 -26.23
CA THR A 351 1.67 -12.30 -26.47
C THR A 351 0.31 -11.67 -26.24
N PHE A 352 0.28 -10.52 -25.56
CA PHE A 352 -0.92 -9.72 -25.40
C PHE A 352 -0.66 -8.30 -25.89
N VAL A 353 -1.51 -7.85 -26.81
CA VAL A 353 -1.52 -6.48 -27.30
C VAL A 353 -2.75 -5.81 -26.72
N LYS A 354 -2.54 -4.74 -25.97
CA LYS A 354 -3.66 -3.99 -25.40
C LYS A 354 -4.39 -3.24 -26.51
N MET A 355 -5.67 -3.49 -26.67
CA MET A 355 -6.51 -2.78 -27.65
C MET A 355 -6.62 -1.29 -27.29
N GLU A 356 -6.59 -0.41 -28.30
CA GLU A 356 -7.02 0.98 -28.12
C GLU A 356 -8.49 1.03 -27.68
N GLN A 357 -8.88 2.06 -26.92
CA GLN A 357 -10.17 2.11 -26.23
C GLN A 357 -11.36 1.84 -27.16
N SER A 358 -11.95 0.64 -27.05
CA SER A 358 -13.21 0.31 -27.72
C SER A 358 -14.37 1.01 -27.02
N LYS A 359 -15.20 1.72 -27.79
CA LYS A 359 -16.46 2.31 -27.28
C LYS A 359 -17.49 1.24 -26.88
N ASN A 360 -17.34 0.00 -27.34
CA ASN A 360 -18.24 -1.10 -27.03
C ASN A 360 -17.59 -2.06 -26.02
N LYS A 361 -18.09 -2.04 -24.77
CA LYS A 361 -17.59 -2.88 -23.68
C LYS A 361 -17.75 -4.39 -23.95
N ALA A 362 -18.81 -4.82 -24.63
CA ALA A 362 -19.02 -6.23 -24.92
C ALA A 362 -17.96 -6.77 -25.89
N LYS A 363 -17.71 -6.04 -26.98
CA LYS A 363 -16.63 -6.38 -27.93
C LYS A 363 -15.24 -6.35 -27.28
N ALA A 364 -15.01 -5.42 -26.35
CA ALA A 364 -13.76 -5.36 -25.60
C ALA A 364 -13.56 -6.62 -24.74
N VAL A 365 -14.60 -7.07 -24.04
CA VAL A 365 -14.55 -8.29 -23.21
C VAL A 365 -14.35 -9.55 -24.07
N GLU A 366 -15.03 -9.66 -25.21
CA GLU A 366 -14.83 -10.78 -26.15
C GLU A 366 -13.38 -10.85 -26.65
N TYR A 367 -12.81 -9.71 -27.06
CA TYR A 367 -11.41 -9.62 -27.46
C TYR A 367 -10.45 -10.00 -26.34
N LEU A 368 -10.67 -9.48 -25.12
CA LEU A 368 -9.84 -9.82 -23.96
C LEU A 368 -9.90 -11.33 -23.68
N PHE A 369 -11.08 -11.94 -23.79
CA PHE A 369 -11.22 -13.38 -23.62
C PHE A 369 -10.44 -14.15 -24.71
N GLU A 370 -10.59 -13.79 -25.98
CA GLU A 370 -9.88 -14.43 -27.09
C GLU A 370 -8.36 -14.38 -26.89
N MET A 371 -7.83 -13.20 -26.56
CA MET A 371 -6.39 -13.00 -26.39
C MET A 371 -5.81 -13.67 -25.13
N LEU A 372 -6.56 -13.69 -24.02
CA LEU A 372 -6.06 -14.18 -22.73
C LEU A 372 -6.35 -15.67 -22.51
N SER A 373 -7.33 -16.26 -23.21
CA SER A 373 -7.73 -17.66 -23.03
C SER A 373 -6.60 -18.69 -23.19
N PRO A 374 -5.66 -18.57 -24.15
CA PRO A 374 -4.57 -19.54 -24.27
C PRO A 374 -3.64 -19.55 -23.05
N ALA A 375 -3.36 -18.37 -22.47
CA ALA A 375 -2.56 -18.24 -21.26
C ALA A 375 -3.32 -18.74 -20.02
N MET A 376 -4.63 -18.44 -19.93
CA MET A 376 -5.47 -18.94 -18.83
C MET A 376 -5.51 -20.47 -18.81
N PHE A 377 -5.80 -21.11 -19.95
CA PHE A 377 -5.91 -22.56 -20.03
C PHE A 377 -4.58 -23.25 -19.74
N PHE A 378 -3.48 -22.69 -20.24
CA PHE A 378 -2.15 -23.19 -19.94
C PHE A 378 -1.81 -23.14 -18.44
N LEU A 379 -2.12 -22.03 -17.76
CA LEU A 379 -1.89 -21.93 -16.32
C LEU A 379 -2.75 -22.93 -15.51
N LEU A 380 -3.98 -23.19 -15.95
CA LEU A 380 -4.80 -24.27 -15.37
C LEU A 380 -4.22 -25.67 -15.61
N GLU A 381 -3.56 -25.92 -16.74
CA GLU A 381 -2.83 -27.16 -17.01
C GLU A 381 -1.60 -27.34 -16.11
N LYS A 382 -0.99 -26.24 -15.65
CA LYS A 382 0.13 -26.26 -14.70
C LYS A 382 -0.27 -26.54 -13.24
N GLY A 383 -1.57 -26.73 -12.98
CA GLY A 383 -2.08 -27.13 -11.67
C GLY A 383 -2.75 -26.01 -10.87
N ILE A 384 -2.80 -24.79 -11.41
CA ILE A 384 -3.55 -23.69 -10.80
C ILE A 384 -5.05 -24.02 -10.89
N LYS A 385 -5.77 -23.87 -9.79
CA LYS A 385 -7.19 -24.27 -9.71
C LYS A 385 -8.15 -23.16 -10.16
N PHE A 386 -7.89 -21.92 -9.74
CA PHE A 386 -8.70 -20.73 -10.03
C PHE A 386 -7.81 -19.56 -10.45
N LEU A 387 -8.12 -18.97 -11.59
CA LEU A 387 -7.51 -17.74 -12.10
C LEU A 387 -8.55 -16.61 -12.02
N LEU A 388 -8.22 -15.54 -11.31
CA LEU A 388 -9.03 -14.34 -11.13
C LEU A 388 -8.41 -13.18 -11.92
N VAL A 389 -8.56 -13.21 -13.25
CA VAL A 389 -7.87 -12.25 -14.12
C VAL A 389 -8.55 -10.90 -14.08
N THR A 390 -7.88 -9.89 -13.53
CA THR A 390 -8.42 -8.53 -13.41
C THR A 390 -8.27 -7.77 -14.74
N LEU A 391 -9.34 -7.08 -15.15
CA LEU A 391 -9.47 -6.40 -16.45
C LEU A 391 -9.75 -4.90 -16.28
N GLY A 392 -9.38 -4.33 -15.13
CA GLY A 392 -9.68 -2.96 -14.74
C GLY A 392 -11.18 -2.63 -14.83
N SER A 393 -11.53 -1.62 -15.63
CA SER A 393 -12.92 -1.16 -15.84
C SER A 393 -13.83 -2.17 -16.56
N ASN A 394 -13.27 -3.27 -17.07
CA ASN A 394 -14.03 -4.36 -17.70
C ASN A 394 -14.38 -5.48 -16.71
N GLY A 395 -13.88 -5.43 -15.47
CA GLY A 395 -14.22 -6.40 -14.42
C GLY A 395 -13.19 -7.50 -14.27
N VAL A 396 -13.65 -8.74 -14.11
CA VAL A 396 -12.79 -9.89 -13.79
C VAL A 396 -13.22 -11.13 -14.60
N PHE A 397 -12.26 -11.88 -15.13
CA PHE A 397 -12.50 -13.26 -15.54
C PHE A 397 -12.20 -14.23 -14.40
N VAL A 398 -13.12 -15.16 -14.17
CA VAL A 398 -12.94 -16.30 -13.26
C VAL A 398 -12.82 -17.54 -14.12
N CYS A 399 -11.63 -18.15 -14.13
CA CYS A 399 -11.33 -19.35 -14.92
C CYS A 399 -10.95 -20.50 -13.99
N CYS A 400 -11.59 -21.66 -14.15
CA CYS A 400 -11.37 -22.83 -13.29
C CYS A 400 -11.68 -24.16 -14.01
N LYS A 401 -11.17 -25.28 -13.47
CA LYS A 401 -11.56 -26.64 -13.91
C LYS A 401 -12.74 -27.15 -13.05
N GLU A 402 -13.72 -27.81 -13.67
CA GLU A 402 -14.96 -28.33 -13.08
C GLU A 402 -14.70 -29.39 -12.00
N SER A 403 -13.67 -30.24 -12.18
CA SER A 403 -13.22 -31.21 -11.15
C SER A 403 -12.68 -30.59 -9.86
N THR A 404 -12.51 -29.27 -9.80
CA THR A 404 -12.17 -28.58 -8.56
C THR A 404 -13.44 -28.52 -7.73
N SER A 405 -13.63 -29.50 -6.83
CA SER A 405 -14.68 -29.46 -5.81
C SER A 405 -14.79 -28.03 -5.29
N LEU A 406 -15.93 -27.38 -5.50
CA LEU A 406 -16.26 -26.02 -5.09
C LEU A 406 -16.20 -25.93 -3.57
N MET A 407 -14.99 -25.97 -3.00
CA MET A 407 -14.69 -26.32 -1.62
C MET A 407 -15.60 -27.43 -1.09
N ASP A 408 -15.03 -28.62 -0.97
CA ASP A 408 -15.42 -29.57 0.05
C ASP A 408 -15.86 -28.78 1.30
N GLN A 409 -17.15 -28.89 1.65
CA GLN A 409 -17.82 -28.18 2.74
C GLN A 409 -17.27 -28.70 4.06
N ARG A 410 -15.95 -28.59 4.28
CA ARG A 410 -15.43 -28.55 5.61
C ARG A 410 -16.10 -27.34 6.23
N LYS A 411 -17.09 -27.64 7.06
CA LYS A 411 -17.57 -26.84 8.17
C LYS A 411 -16.33 -26.42 8.98
N SER A 412 -15.52 -25.53 8.43
CA SER A 412 -14.67 -24.68 9.24
C SER A 412 -15.67 -24.03 10.17
N GLU A 413 -15.50 -24.25 11.48
CA GLU A 413 -16.21 -23.49 12.48
C GLU A 413 -16.21 -22.04 12.01
N MET A 414 -17.43 -21.53 11.81
CA MET A 414 -17.68 -20.27 11.12
C MET A 414 -16.85 -19.20 11.80
N MET A 415 -15.72 -18.85 11.19
CA MET A 415 -14.96 -17.69 11.63
C MET A 415 -15.93 -16.51 11.57
N SER A 416 -15.95 -15.70 12.62
CA SER A 416 -16.89 -14.60 12.77
C SER A 416 -16.60 -13.51 11.74
N PHE A 417 -16.90 -13.80 10.48
CA PHE A 417 -17.17 -12.83 9.46
C PHE A 417 -18.41 -12.05 9.90
N SER A 418 -18.54 -10.81 9.45
CA SER A 418 -19.75 -10.03 9.74
C SER A 418 -21.00 -10.82 9.44
N THR A 419 -21.68 -11.25 10.50
CA THR A 419 -23.08 -11.68 10.45
C THR A 419 -23.90 -10.65 9.66
N PRO A 420 -23.67 -9.31 9.77
CA PRO A 420 -24.39 -8.34 8.95
C PRO A 420 -24.17 -8.43 7.44
N LEU A 421 -22.95 -8.68 6.95
CA LEU A 421 -22.68 -8.80 5.52
C LEU A 421 -23.16 -10.15 5.01
N LEU A 422 -22.89 -11.25 5.73
CA LEU A 422 -23.42 -12.58 5.37
C LEU A 422 -24.94 -12.60 5.36
N GLN A 423 -25.62 -12.07 6.39
CA GLN A 423 -27.09 -11.99 6.41
C GLN A 423 -27.66 -11.15 5.26
N LYS A 424 -27.00 -10.04 4.91
CA LYS A 424 -27.41 -9.23 3.76
C LYS A 424 -27.16 -9.96 2.44
N LEU A 425 -26.05 -10.67 2.32
CA LEU A 425 -25.71 -11.46 1.15
C LEU A 425 -26.63 -12.68 1.00
N GLU A 426 -26.87 -13.47 2.05
CA GLU A 426 -27.80 -14.60 2.09
C GLU A 426 -29.23 -14.18 1.69
N ARG A 427 -29.72 -13.02 2.17
CA ARG A 427 -31.03 -12.48 1.74
C ARG A 427 -31.03 -11.99 0.30
N CYS A 428 -29.87 -11.61 -0.22
CA CYS A 428 -29.72 -11.12 -1.58
C CYS A 428 -29.57 -12.26 -2.61
N PHE A 429 -29.18 -13.47 -2.21
CA PHE A 429 -28.89 -14.55 -3.15
C PHE A 429 -29.98 -15.64 -3.08
N PRO A 430 -30.75 -15.85 -4.16
CA PRO A 430 -31.50 -17.08 -4.29
C PRO A 430 -30.50 -18.24 -4.27
N SER A 431 -30.71 -19.26 -3.43
CA SER A 431 -29.97 -20.53 -3.46
C SER A 431 -29.97 -21.18 -4.86
N ASN A 432 -30.86 -20.70 -5.73
CA ASN A 432 -31.15 -21.18 -7.07
C ASN A 432 -30.41 -20.39 -8.17
N MET A 433 -29.59 -19.37 -7.80
CA MET A 433 -28.66 -18.69 -8.72
C MET A 433 -27.27 -19.34 -8.76
N LEU A 434 -27.17 -20.56 -8.24
CA LEU A 434 -26.31 -21.57 -8.83
C LEU A 434 -26.79 -21.75 -10.27
N VAL A 435 -26.16 -21.05 -11.22
CA VAL A 435 -26.07 -21.53 -12.60
C VAL A 435 -25.76 -23.01 -12.48
N ASP A 436 -26.64 -23.88 -13.01
CA ASP A 436 -26.51 -25.33 -13.00
C ASP A 436 -25.05 -25.73 -13.26
N LEU A 437 -24.29 -25.93 -12.18
CA LEU A 437 -22.93 -26.43 -12.26
C LEU A 437 -23.07 -27.95 -12.24
N PRO A 438 -22.74 -28.64 -13.34
CA PRO A 438 -22.98 -30.07 -13.47
C PRO A 438 -22.22 -30.86 -12.40
N ARG A 439 -22.78 -32.03 -12.07
CA ARG A 439 -22.31 -32.96 -11.03
C ARG A 439 -20.87 -33.45 -11.29
N GLU A 440 -20.21 -33.81 -10.19
CA GLU A 440 -18.84 -34.36 -10.11
C GLU A 440 -18.52 -35.40 -11.20
N GLY A 441 -17.33 -35.29 -11.79
CA GLY A 441 -16.75 -36.30 -12.69
C GLY A 441 -16.28 -35.81 -14.06
N SER A 442 -16.43 -34.52 -14.37
CA SER A 442 -16.12 -33.95 -15.68
C SER A 442 -14.93 -32.98 -15.62
N SER A 443 -14.03 -33.06 -16.61
CA SER A 443 -12.78 -32.30 -16.69
C SER A 443 -12.94 -30.96 -17.43
N ARG A 444 -14.14 -30.35 -17.42
CA ARG A 444 -14.41 -29.14 -18.21
C ARG A 444 -13.69 -27.94 -17.62
N THR A 445 -13.22 -27.06 -18.48
CA THR A 445 -12.72 -25.73 -18.14
C THR A 445 -13.84 -24.72 -18.34
N CYS A 446 -14.14 -23.95 -17.31
CA CYS A 446 -15.16 -22.91 -17.33
C CYS A 446 -14.52 -21.52 -17.19
N VAL A 447 -15.06 -20.54 -17.92
CA VAL A 447 -14.69 -19.14 -17.79
C VAL A 447 -15.93 -18.30 -17.62
N PHE A 448 -15.95 -17.49 -16.56
CA PHE A 448 -17.03 -16.57 -16.24
C PHE A 448 -16.49 -15.14 -16.28
N HIS A 449 -17.27 -14.23 -16.84
CA HIS A 449 -17.03 -12.80 -16.82
C HIS A 449 -17.91 -12.15 -15.76
N PHE A 450 -17.27 -11.42 -14.84
CA PHE A 450 -17.92 -10.57 -13.86
C PHE A 450 -17.67 -9.11 -14.23
N PRO A 451 -18.68 -8.34 -14.65
CA PRO A 451 -18.47 -6.95 -15.02
C PRO A 451 -18.12 -6.08 -13.81
N ALA A 452 -17.26 -5.09 -14.04
CA ALA A 452 -17.01 -4.04 -13.05
C ALA A 452 -18.27 -3.22 -12.80
N VAL A 453 -18.44 -2.75 -11.56
CA VAL A 453 -19.49 -1.81 -11.21
C VAL A 453 -19.07 -0.40 -11.64
N SER A 454 -20.02 0.39 -12.15
CA SER A 454 -19.76 1.81 -12.47
C SER A 454 -19.29 2.55 -11.21
N ALA A 455 -18.18 3.27 -11.33
CA ALA A 455 -17.52 3.94 -10.22
C ALA A 455 -17.13 5.36 -10.61
N SER A 456 -17.18 6.29 -9.65
CA SER A 456 -16.62 7.65 -9.81
C SER A 456 -15.15 7.65 -9.40
N VAL A 457 -14.26 7.37 -10.35
CA VAL A 457 -12.84 7.12 -10.06
C VAL A 457 -12.14 8.37 -9.51
N VAL A 458 -11.57 8.22 -8.30
CA VAL A 458 -10.69 9.18 -7.62
C VAL A 458 -9.24 8.71 -7.71
N SER A 459 -8.98 7.43 -7.42
CA SER A 459 -7.66 6.79 -7.50
C SER A 459 -7.80 5.38 -8.04
N LEU A 460 -6.81 4.87 -8.77
CA LEU A 460 -6.77 3.47 -9.19
C LEU A 460 -5.86 2.62 -8.28
N THR A 461 -5.05 3.26 -7.45
CA THR A 461 -4.09 2.58 -6.57
C THR A 461 -4.84 1.85 -5.44
N GLY A 462 -4.47 0.59 -5.20
CA GLY A 462 -5.07 -0.25 -4.15
C GLY A 462 -6.34 -0.99 -4.57
N ALA A 463 -6.86 -0.76 -5.79
CA ALA A 463 -8.05 -1.45 -6.28
C ALA A 463 -7.86 -2.98 -6.35
N GLY A 464 -6.69 -3.44 -6.82
CA GLY A 464 -6.32 -4.86 -6.85
C GLY A 464 -6.18 -5.45 -5.45
N ASP A 465 -5.49 -4.76 -4.54
CA ASP A 465 -5.35 -5.18 -3.14
C ASP A 465 -6.71 -5.30 -2.43
N CYS A 466 -7.59 -4.32 -2.66
CA CYS A 466 -8.95 -4.31 -2.14
C CYS A 466 -9.81 -5.42 -2.77
N PHE A 467 -9.64 -5.70 -4.05
CA PHE A 467 -10.27 -6.84 -4.72
C PHE A 467 -9.87 -8.16 -4.03
N VAL A 468 -8.58 -8.42 -3.91
CA VAL A 468 -8.03 -9.64 -3.29
C VAL A 468 -8.45 -9.77 -1.83
N GLY A 469 -8.33 -8.69 -1.05
CA GLY A 469 -8.75 -8.66 0.34
C GLY A 469 -10.24 -8.95 0.50
N GLY A 470 -11.08 -8.43 -0.40
CA GLY A 470 -12.52 -8.71 -0.44
C GLY A 470 -12.83 -10.18 -0.76
N VAL A 471 -12.16 -10.75 -1.76
CA VAL A 471 -12.30 -12.17 -2.14
C VAL A 471 -11.88 -13.08 -0.99
N ILE A 472 -10.70 -12.87 -0.42
CA ILE A 472 -10.18 -13.71 0.68
C ILE A 472 -11.08 -13.61 1.90
N SER A 473 -11.52 -12.40 2.25
CA SER A 473 -12.43 -12.18 3.36
C SER A 473 -13.74 -12.95 3.17
N ALA A 474 -14.34 -12.87 1.97
CA ALA A 474 -15.56 -13.59 1.63
C ALA A 474 -15.38 -15.12 1.65
N LEU A 475 -14.28 -15.64 1.10
CA LEU A 475 -13.95 -17.07 1.15
C LEU A 475 -13.79 -17.56 2.59
N CYS A 476 -13.07 -16.82 3.44
CA CYS A 476 -12.91 -17.13 4.86
C CYS A 476 -14.24 -17.01 5.62
N GLY A 477 -15.18 -16.22 5.12
CA GLY A 477 -16.56 -16.12 5.60
C GLY A 477 -17.49 -17.23 5.11
N GLY A 478 -17.00 -18.20 4.34
CA GLY A 478 -17.77 -19.35 3.86
C GLY A 478 -18.55 -19.12 2.57
N LEU A 479 -18.33 -17.99 1.87
CA LEU A 479 -18.97 -17.74 0.57
C LEU A 479 -18.30 -18.55 -0.54
N GLY A 480 -19.08 -18.94 -1.55
CA GLY A 480 -18.55 -19.58 -2.75
C GLY A 480 -17.64 -18.64 -3.55
N MET A 481 -16.85 -19.19 -4.48
CA MET A 481 -15.90 -18.40 -5.28
C MET A 481 -16.58 -17.25 -6.05
N MET A 482 -17.67 -17.53 -6.75
CA MET A 482 -18.39 -16.53 -7.55
C MET A 482 -18.93 -15.39 -6.68
N GLN A 483 -19.46 -15.71 -5.50
CA GLN A 483 -19.92 -14.72 -4.52
C GLN A 483 -18.76 -13.89 -3.98
N SER A 484 -17.64 -14.55 -3.68
CA SER A 484 -16.43 -13.90 -3.17
C SER A 484 -15.83 -12.93 -4.19
N VAL A 485 -15.81 -13.29 -5.48
CA VAL A 485 -15.38 -12.39 -6.58
C VAL A 485 -16.27 -11.16 -6.67
N ALA A 486 -17.58 -11.33 -6.55
CA ALA A 486 -18.51 -10.20 -6.59
C ALA A 486 -18.35 -9.25 -5.39
N VAL A 487 -18.10 -9.79 -4.20
CA VAL A 487 -17.73 -9.00 -3.00
C VAL A 487 -16.40 -8.28 -3.23
N GLY A 488 -15.41 -8.95 -3.80
CA GLY A 488 -14.13 -8.35 -4.19
C GLY A 488 -14.31 -7.17 -5.14
N ILE A 489 -15.12 -7.30 -6.19
CA ILE A 489 -15.40 -6.22 -7.16
C ILE A 489 -16.07 -5.02 -6.46
N ALA A 490 -17.04 -5.28 -5.57
CA ALA A 490 -17.72 -4.22 -4.82
C ALA A 490 -16.77 -3.46 -3.87
N ILE A 491 -15.84 -4.16 -3.24
CA ILE A 491 -14.82 -3.57 -2.37
C ILE A 491 -13.78 -2.79 -3.20
N ALA A 492 -13.35 -3.33 -4.34
CA ALA A 492 -12.46 -2.64 -5.27
C ALA A 492 -13.09 -1.34 -5.80
N LYS A 493 -14.40 -1.35 -6.09
CA LYS A 493 -15.16 -0.14 -6.44
C LYS A 493 -15.05 0.92 -5.33
N SER A 494 -15.27 0.52 -4.08
CA SER A 494 -15.14 1.44 -2.93
C SER A 494 -13.71 2.01 -2.81
N SER A 495 -12.70 1.22 -3.17
CA SER A 495 -11.31 1.67 -3.21
C SER A 495 -11.06 2.71 -4.30
N VAL A 496 -11.61 2.52 -5.50
CA VAL A 496 -11.35 3.47 -6.59
C VAL A 496 -12.07 4.80 -6.41
N GLU A 497 -13.14 4.82 -5.61
CA GLU A 497 -13.89 6.03 -5.22
C GLU A 497 -13.26 6.76 -4.00
N SER A 498 -12.07 6.33 -3.57
CA SER A 498 -11.35 6.85 -2.40
C SER A 498 -9.96 7.38 -2.76
N GLU A 499 -9.49 8.41 -2.06
CA GLU A 499 -8.10 8.89 -2.16
C GLU A 499 -7.09 7.91 -1.54
N ALA A 500 -7.52 7.13 -0.54
CA ALA A 500 -6.71 6.13 0.13
C ALA A 500 -6.77 4.79 -0.61
N ASN A 501 -5.64 4.07 -0.69
CA ASN A 501 -5.53 2.73 -1.28
C ASN A 501 -6.49 1.70 -0.64
N ILE A 502 -6.85 1.92 0.62
CA ILE A 502 -7.90 1.17 1.32
C ILE A 502 -8.81 2.22 1.98
N PRO A 503 -10.11 2.26 1.67
CA PRO A 503 -11.04 3.18 2.30
C PRO A 503 -11.04 3.04 3.84
N ASP A 504 -11.16 4.17 4.54
CA ASP A 504 -11.24 4.19 6.01
C ASP A 504 -12.49 3.45 6.55
N LYS A 505 -13.55 3.36 5.75
CA LYS A 505 -14.82 2.70 6.10
C LYS A 505 -15.43 2.01 4.89
N PHE A 506 -16.00 0.83 5.13
CA PHE A 506 -16.80 0.09 4.18
C PHE A 506 -18.27 0.08 4.62
N SER A 507 -19.19 0.29 3.67
CA SER A 507 -20.62 0.14 3.89
C SER A 507 -21.05 -1.28 3.51
N ALA A 508 -21.39 -2.12 4.49
CA ALA A 508 -21.85 -3.48 4.23
C ALA A 508 -23.13 -3.53 3.36
N ALA A 509 -24.00 -2.52 3.44
CA ALA A 509 -25.17 -2.41 2.57
C ALA A 509 -24.76 -2.19 1.11
N THR A 510 -23.93 -1.19 0.87
CA THR A 510 -23.46 -0.82 -0.46
C THR A 510 -22.68 -1.96 -1.11
N ILE A 511 -21.81 -2.63 -0.34
CA ILE A 511 -21.06 -3.80 -0.83
C ILE A 511 -22.02 -4.93 -1.20
N ALA A 512 -23.03 -5.23 -0.39
CA ALA A 512 -23.98 -6.29 -0.70
C ALA A 512 -24.79 -5.98 -1.97
N ASP A 513 -25.24 -4.73 -2.14
CA ASP A 513 -25.98 -4.29 -3.33
C ASP A 513 -25.13 -4.36 -4.59
N ASP A 514 -23.87 -3.89 -4.52
CA ASP A 514 -22.92 -3.94 -5.63
C ASP A 514 -22.55 -5.39 -5.98
N ALA A 515 -22.25 -6.24 -4.98
CA ALA A 515 -21.97 -7.66 -5.20
C ALA A 515 -23.16 -8.38 -5.84
N ARG A 516 -24.40 -8.07 -5.40
CA ARG A 516 -25.62 -8.60 -6.01
C ARG A 516 -25.75 -8.21 -7.48
N ARG A 517 -25.56 -6.92 -7.80
CA ARG A 517 -25.59 -6.44 -9.19
C ARG A 517 -24.54 -7.14 -10.06
N THR A 518 -23.33 -7.31 -9.53
CA THR A 518 -22.23 -7.99 -10.23
C THR A 518 -22.54 -9.45 -10.50
N LEU A 519 -23.08 -10.19 -9.52
CA LEU A 519 -23.49 -11.59 -9.71
C LEU A 519 -24.61 -11.75 -10.74
N LEU A 520 -25.66 -10.92 -10.67
CA LEU A 520 -26.77 -10.94 -11.62
C LEU A 520 -26.32 -10.62 -13.05
N SER A 521 -25.21 -9.90 -13.19
CA SER A 521 -24.64 -9.50 -14.47
C SER A 521 -23.52 -10.43 -14.96
N ALA A 522 -23.16 -11.45 -14.17
CA ALA A 522 -22.10 -12.37 -14.53
C ALA A 522 -22.53 -13.25 -15.71
N LYS A 523 -21.59 -13.55 -16.61
CA LYS A 523 -21.84 -14.33 -17.82
C LYS A 523 -20.86 -15.48 -17.95
N MET A 524 -21.33 -16.66 -18.32
CA MET A 524 -20.45 -17.75 -18.74
C MET A 524 -19.94 -17.45 -20.15
N MET A 525 -18.63 -17.30 -20.29
CA MET A 525 -17.96 -17.03 -21.57
C MET A 525 -17.57 -18.33 -22.27
N TRP A 526 -17.23 -19.36 -21.49
CA TRP A 526 -16.76 -20.64 -22.01
C TRP A 526 -17.00 -21.78 -21.03
N CYS A 527 -17.30 -22.97 -21.55
CA CYS A 527 -17.36 -24.21 -20.79
C CYS A 527 -17.09 -25.40 -21.73
N LYS A 528 -15.93 -26.06 -21.63
CA LYS A 528 -15.59 -27.25 -22.44
C LYS A 528 -14.66 -28.22 -21.72
#